data_AF-A0AAN8UET9-F1
#
_entry.id   AF-A0AAN8UET9-F1
#
_cell.length_a   1.000
_cell.length_b   1.000
_cell.length_c   1.000
_cell.angle_alpha   90.00
_cell.angle_beta   90.00
_cell.angle_gamma   90.00
#
_symmetry.space_group_name_H-M   'P 1'
#
loop_
_entity.id
_entity.type
_entity.pdbx_description
1 polymer ?
#
loop_
_entity_poly.entity_id
_entity_poly.type
_entity_poly.pdbx_seq_one_letter_code
_entity_poly.pdbx_strand_id
1 'polypeptide(L)'
;MERILLSLIVVLFAYAVEVVCFSFGDPLCSSHDSLALIQFKHSLDATDSYFNDEYCQYSSYPKTTSWNSTSMDCCRWDGVSCDSFIGHVIGLNLSCSRLDGTIYYSSQ
;
A
#
# COMPACT_ATOMS: atom_id res chain seq x y z
N MET A 1 2.45 46.96 -17.74
CA MET A 1 2.38 45.72 -18.53
C MET A 1 3.35 44.66 -18.01
N GLU A 2 4.64 44.96 -17.87
CA GLU A 2 5.67 43.99 -17.44
C GLU A 2 5.39 43.35 -16.07
N ARG A 3 4.96 44.14 -15.07
CA ARG A 3 4.60 43.61 -13.74
C ARG A 3 3.44 42.62 -13.78
N ILE A 4 2.45 42.86 -14.64
CA ILE A 4 1.28 41.98 -14.81
C ILE A 4 1.72 40.68 -15.50
N LEU A 5 2.60 40.80 -16.51
CA LEU A 5 3.16 39.66 -17.22
C LEU A 5 3.99 38.77 -16.29
N LEU A 6 4.83 39.36 -15.44
CA LEU A 6 5.61 38.62 -14.44
C LEU A 6 4.72 37.90 -13.43
N SER A 7 3.67 38.55 -12.93
CA SER A 7 2.71 37.90 -12.02
C SER A 7 2.01 36.70 -12.67
N LEU A 8 1.59 36.83 -13.93
CA LEU A 8 0.96 35.72 -14.66
C LEU A 8 1.91 34.54 -14.86
N ILE A 9 3.19 34.81 -15.19
CA ILE A 9 4.21 33.76 -15.33
C ILE A 9 4.43 33.02 -14.01
N VAL A 10 4.50 33.73 -12.88
CA VAL A 10 4.67 33.12 -11.56
C VAL A 10 3.48 32.23 -11.19
N VAL A 11 2.25 32.69 -11.45
CA VAL A 11 1.04 31.90 -11.19
C VAL A 11 0.99 30.65 -12.06
N LEU A 12 1.28 30.78 -13.36
CA LEU A 12 1.33 29.65 -14.28
C LEU A 12 2.41 28.64 -13.90
N PHE A 13 3.57 29.11 -13.45
CA PHE A 13 4.65 28.24 -12.99
C PHE A 13 4.26 27.50 -11.71
N ALA A 14 3.68 28.19 -10.71
CA ALA A 14 3.21 27.56 -9.49
C ALA A 14 2.14 26.50 -9.77
N TYR A 15 1.19 26.81 -10.63
CA TYR A 15 0.17 25.86 -11.08
C TYR A 15 0.79 24.65 -11.79
N ALA A 16 1.76 24.87 -12.69
CA ALA A 16 2.47 23.79 -13.36
C ALA A 16 3.23 22.89 -12.38
N VAL A 17 3.87 23.47 -11.35
CA VAL A 17 4.57 22.71 -10.29
C VAL A 17 3.60 21.85 -9.49
N GLU A 18 2.44 22.39 -9.09
CA GLU A 18 1.41 21.59 -8.42
C GLU A 18 0.92 20.43 -9.29
N VAL A 19 0.59 20.68 -10.55
CA VAL A 19 0.12 19.64 -11.49
C VAL A 19 1.16 18.53 -11.67
N VAL A 20 2.44 18.90 -11.78
CA VAL A 20 3.55 17.95 -11.89
C VAL A 20 3.68 17.13 -10.60
N CYS A 21 3.64 17.76 -9.43
CA CYS A 21 3.66 17.06 -8.14
C CYS A 21 2.50 16.07 -7.96
N PHE A 22 1.28 16.41 -8.41
CA PHE A 22 0.14 15.48 -8.42
C PHE A 22 0.29 14.34 -9.44
N SER A 23 1.02 14.58 -10.55
CA SER A 23 1.33 13.55 -11.54
C SER A 23 2.34 12.52 -11.00
N PHE A 24 3.17 12.94 -10.04
CA PHE A 24 3.99 12.08 -9.18
C PHE A 24 3.22 11.63 -7.94
N GLY A 25 1.94 11.25 -8.10
CA GLY A 25 1.19 10.59 -7.02
C GLY A 25 1.96 9.40 -6.45
N ASP A 26 1.60 8.96 -5.23
CA ASP A 26 2.29 7.88 -4.53
C ASP A 26 2.62 6.73 -5.50
N PRO A 27 3.88 6.28 -5.56
CA PRO A 27 4.28 5.26 -6.53
C PRO A 27 3.39 4.04 -6.32
N LEU A 28 2.61 3.73 -7.34
CA LEU A 28 1.71 2.57 -7.32
C LEU A 28 2.54 1.33 -7.02
N CYS A 29 2.00 0.47 -6.15
CA CYS A 29 2.60 -0.83 -5.89
C CYS A 29 2.94 -1.59 -7.18
N SER A 30 4.14 -2.17 -7.23
CA SER A 30 4.54 -3.07 -8.30
C SER A 30 3.52 -4.20 -8.50
N SER A 31 3.18 -4.50 -9.76
CA SER A 31 2.28 -5.61 -10.10
C SER A 31 2.82 -6.96 -9.65
N HIS A 32 4.16 -7.12 -9.63
CA HIS A 32 4.81 -8.32 -9.09
C HIS A 32 4.62 -8.44 -7.57
N ASP A 33 4.74 -7.34 -6.84
CA ASP A 33 4.64 -7.34 -5.38
C ASP A 33 3.20 -7.61 -4.96
N SER A 34 2.23 -6.92 -5.56
CA SER A 34 0.80 -7.19 -5.33
C SER A 34 0.42 -8.63 -5.64
N LEU A 35 0.91 -9.21 -6.75
CA LEU A 35 0.68 -10.61 -7.08
C LEU A 35 1.29 -11.57 -6.05
N ALA A 36 2.53 -11.32 -5.64
CA ALA A 36 3.22 -12.13 -4.64
C ALA A 36 2.48 -12.10 -3.29
N LEU A 37 1.95 -10.94 -2.89
CA LEU A 37 1.12 -10.78 -1.70
C LEU A 37 -0.20 -11.54 -1.82
N ILE A 38 -0.87 -11.52 -2.97
CA ILE A 38 -2.09 -12.33 -3.18
C ILE A 38 -1.78 -13.82 -3.10
N GLN A 39 -0.68 -14.28 -3.69
CA GLN A 39 -0.23 -15.68 -3.56
C GLN A 39 0.08 -16.04 -2.11
N PHE A 40 0.76 -15.15 -1.39
CA PHE A 40 1.03 -15.30 0.04
C PHE A 40 -0.28 -15.41 0.84
N LYS A 41 -1.27 -14.57 0.56
CA LYS A 41 -2.61 -14.67 1.16
C LYS A 41 -3.24 -16.03 0.89
N HIS A 42 -3.15 -16.57 -0.32
CA HIS A 42 -3.71 -17.90 -0.63
C HIS A 42 -2.98 -19.05 0.08
N SER A 43 -1.72 -18.87 0.48
CA SER A 43 -0.97 -19.88 1.24
C SER A 43 -1.33 -19.93 2.74
N LEU A 44 -2.03 -18.92 3.24
CA LEU A 44 -2.40 -18.78 4.64
C LEU A 44 -3.91 -18.84 4.80
N ASP A 45 -4.38 -19.68 5.71
CA ASP A 45 -5.77 -19.65 6.15
C ASP A 45 -5.92 -18.54 7.20
N ALA A 46 -6.75 -17.56 6.87
CA ALA A 46 -7.10 -16.47 7.77
C ALA A 46 -8.56 -16.66 8.17
N THR A 47 -8.82 -16.90 9.47
CA THR A 47 -10.20 -17.01 9.95
C THR A 47 -10.80 -15.62 10.04
N ASP A 48 -11.86 -15.37 9.27
CA ASP A 48 -12.46 -14.05 9.07
C ASP A 48 -13.33 -13.62 10.26
N SER A 49 -12.71 -13.47 11.44
CA SER A 49 -13.41 -13.11 12.67
C SER A 49 -12.56 -12.22 13.56
N TYR A 50 -13.24 -11.23 14.13
CA TYR A 50 -12.71 -10.30 15.11
C TYR A 50 -12.75 -10.95 16.50
N PHE A 51 -11.66 -10.83 17.25
CA PHE A 51 -11.61 -11.35 18.61
C PHE A 51 -10.84 -10.43 19.55
N ASN A 52 -11.26 -10.47 20.81
CA ASN A 52 -10.54 -9.84 21.90
C ASN A 52 -9.36 -10.75 22.27
N ASP A 53 -8.16 -10.29 21.97
CA ASP A 53 -6.91 -10.95 22.34
C ASP A 53 -6.15 -10.00 23.26
N GLU A 54 -5.88 -10.46 24.49
CA GLU A 54 -5.20 -9.69 25.54
C GLU A 54 -3.78 -9.30 25.14
N TYR A 55 -3.13 -10.10 24.30
CA TYR A 55 -1.80 -9.81 23.75
C TYR A 55 -1.84 -8.71 22.66
N CYS A 56 -2.98 -8.57 21.98
CA CYS A 56 -3.16 -7.71 20.82
C CYS A 56 -3.95 -6.44 21.13
N GLN A 57 -3.75 -5.88 22.33
CA GLN A 57 -4.19 -4.53 22.72
C GLN A 57 -5.53 -4.11 22.09
N TYR A 58 -6.56 -4.98 22.28
CA TYR A 58 -7.97 -4.82 21.93
C TYR A 58 -8.49 -5.34 20.58
N SER A 59 -7.65 -5.72 19.60
CA SER A 59 -8.17 -6.31 18.36
C SER A 59 -7.22 -7.26 17.67
N SER A 60 -7.74 -8.44 17.32
CA SER A 60 -7.09 -9.38 16.44
C SER A 60 -8.03 -9.71 15.28
N TYR A 61 -7.57 -9.41 14.07
CA TYR A 61 -8.33 -9.60 12.83
C TYR A 61 -7.36 -9.89 11.67
N PRO A 62 -7.77 -10.66 10.67
CA PRO A 62 -6.91 -10.99 9.54
C PRO A 62 -6.69 -9.79 8.62
N LYS A 63 -5.54 -9.11 8.75
CA LYS A 63 -5.17 -7.96 7.89
C LYS A 63 -5.14 -8.30 6.39
N THR A 64 -4.89 -9.55 6.03
CA THR A 64 -4.91 -10.05 4.64
C THR A 64 -6.29 -9.96 3.98
N THR A 65 -7.36 -9.68 4.73
CA THR A 65 -8.69 -9.38 4.19
C THR A 65 -8.70 -8.13 3.32
N SER A 66 -7.90 -7.11 3.65
CA SER A 66 -7.80 -5.89 2.84
C SER A 66 -7.06 -6.12 1.52
N TRP A 67 -6.35 -7.24 1.38
CA TRP A 67 -5.53 -7.54 0.21
C TRP A 67 -6.45 -8.00 -0.92
N ASN A 68 -6.68 -7.09 -1.86
CA ASN A 68 -7.67 -7.25 -2.91
C ASN A 68 -7.06 -6.98 -4.29
N SER A 69 -7.17 -7.96 -5.19
CA SER A 69 -6.74 -7.89 -6.59
C SER A 69 -7.41 -6.76 -7.40
N THR A 70 -8.52 -6.20 -6.92
CA THR A 70 -9.20 -5.04 -7.54
C THR A 70 -8.58 -3.70 -7.15
N SER A 71 -7.84 -3.62 -6.04
CA SER A 71 -7.06 -2.43 -5.69
C SER A 71 -5.78 -2.41 -6.51
N MET A 72 -5.54 -1.32 -7.26
CA MET A 72 -4.30 -1.16 -8.03
C MET A 72 -3.08 -0.86 -7.14
N ASP A 73 -3.29 -0.47 -5.89
CA ASP A 73 -2.21 -0.09 -4.98
C ASP A 73 -2.21 -0.97 -3.73
N CYS A 74 -1.26 -1.91 -3.67
CA CYS A 74 -1.05 -2.78 -2.53
C CYS A 74 -0.42 -2.06 -1.33
N CYS A 75 0.18 -0.88 -1.52
CA CYS A 75 0.77 -0.09 -0.44
C CYS A 75 -0.29 0.47 0.52
N ARG A 76 -1.56 0.43 0.09
CA ARG A 76 -2.73 0.80 0.90
C ARG A 76 -3.35 -0.39 1.64
N TRP A 77 -2.81 -1.59 1.48
CA TRP A 77 -3.31 -2.76 2.18
C TRP A 77 -2.82 -2.77 3.63
N ASP A 78 -3.67 -3.25 4.53
CA ASP A 78 -3.36 -3.37 5.95
C ASP A 78 -2.12 -4.24 6.15
N GLY A 79 -1.19 -3.70 6.93
CA GLY A 79 0.05 -4.38 7.26
C GLY A 79 1.08 -4.41 6.11
N VAL A 80 0.86 -3.76 4.98
CA VAL A 80 1.87 -3.61 3.92
C VAL A 80 2.66 -2.31 4.13
N SER A 81 3.98 -2.38 3.99
CA SER A 81 4.86 -1.21 3.99
C SER A 81 5.62 -1.16 2.68
N CYS A 82 5.53 -0.03 1.99
CA CYS A 82 6.22 0.21 0.73
C CYS A 82 7.31 1.26 0.88
N ASP A 83 8.30 1.20 0.00
CA ASP A 83 9.22 2.30 -0.24
C ASP A 83 8.47 3.46 -0.90
N SER A 84 8.56 4.63 -0.30
CA SER A 84 7.81 5.84 -0.71
C SER A 84 8.25 6.43 -2.05
N PHE A 85 9.39 6.01 -2.59
CA PHE A 85 9.95 6.52 -3.85
C PHE A 85 9.77 5.56 -5.01
N ILE A 86 9.89 4.26 -4.78
CA ILE A 86 9.83 3.23 -5.84
C ILE A 86 8.55 2.38 -5.81
N GLY A 87 7.74 2.45 -4.74
CA GLY A 87 6.48 1.71 -4.65
C GLY A 87 6.64 0.20 -4.45
N HIS A 88 7.84 -0.25 -4.06
CA HIS A 88 8.09 -1.67 -3.77
C HIS A 88 7.76 -2.02 -2.33
N VAL A 89 7.23 -3.21 -2.11
CA VAL A 89 6.96 -3.72 -0.76
C VAL A 89 8.28 -4.03 -0.06
N ILE A 90 8.52 -3.37 1.06
CA ILE A 90 9.73 -3.52 1.89
C ILE A 90 9.46 -4.14 3.26
N GLY A 91 8.19 -4.33 3.62
CA GLY A 91 7.84 -4.93 4.91
C GLY A 91 6.38 -5.37 5.02
N LEU A 92 6.16 -6.37 5.88
CA LEU A 92 4.84 -6.87 6.24
C LEU A 92 4.68 -6.91 7.76
N ASN A 93 3.62 -6.28 8.27
CA ASN A 93 3.18 -6.34 9.66
C ASN A 93 1.90 -7.17 9.75
N LEU A 94 2.10 -8.46 10.03
CA LEU A 94 1.03 -9.44 10.21
C LEU A 94 0.78 -9.77 11.69
N SER A 95 1.36 -9.01 12.61
CA SER A 95 1.07 -9.16 14.04
C SER A 95 -0.43 -9.06 14.28
N CYS A 96 -0.93 -9.92 15.17
CA CYS A 96 -2.35 -10.00 15.54
C CYS A 96 -3.30 -10.37 14.39
N SER A 97 -2.79 -10.99 13.31
CA SER A 97 -3.58 -11.34 12.13
C SER A 97 -4.19 -12.75 12.11
N ARG A 98 -3.98 -13.57 13.16
CA ARG A 98 -4.51 -14.95 13.27
C ARG A 98 -4.27 -15.78 12.01
N LEU A 99 -3.03 -15.74 11.54
CA LEU A 99 -2.62 -16.50 10.37
C LEU A 99 -2.35 -17.93 10.82
N ASP A 100 -2.97 -18.87 10.12
CA ASP A 100 -2.66 -20.28 10.20
C ASP A 100 -2.27 -20.79 8.80
N GLY A 101 -1.57 -21.91 8.72
CA GLY A 101 -1.13 -22.50 7.46
C GLY A 101 0.38 -22.48 7.25
N THR A 102 0.79 -22.77 6.01
CA THR A 102 2.20 -23.00 5.65
C THR A 102 2.58 -22.13 4.46
N ILE A 103 3.67 -21.39 4.62
CA ILE A 103 4.25 -20.61 3.53
C ILE A 103 5.00 -21.56 2.62
N TYR A 104 4.52 -21.71 1.39
CA TYR A 104 5.22 -22.45 0.35
C TYR A 104 6.14 -21.51 -0.41
N TYR A 105 7.41 -21.86 -0.48
CA TYR A 105 8.38 -21.15 -1.31
C TYR A 105 8.21 -21.62 -2.75
N SER A 106 7.68 -20.77 -3.63
CA SER A 106 7.85 -20.94 -5.07
C SER A 106 9.19 -20.32 -5.47
N SER A 107 10.23 -21.14 -5.63
CA SER A 107 11.43 -20.72 -6.34
C SER A 107 11.06 -20.55 -7.82
N GLN A 108 11.03 -19.31 -8.30
CA GLN A 108 10.88 -19.00 -9.71
C GLN A 108 12.20 -18.50 -10.29
#